data_AF-A0A6G7P8P5-F1
#
_entry.id   AF-A0A6G7P8P5-F1
#
_cell.length_a   1.000
_cell.length_b   1.000
_cell.length_c   1.000
_cell.angle_alpha   90.00
_cell.angle_beta   90.00
_cell.angle_gamma   90.00
#
_symmetry.space_group_name_H-M   'P 1'
#
loop_
_entity.id
_entity.type
_entity.pdbx_description
1 polymer ?
#
loop_
_entity_poly.entity_id
_entity_poly.type
_entity_poly.pdbx_seq_one_letter_code
_entity_poly.pdbx_strand_id
1 'polypeptide(L)'
;MRVGVIGAGDMGRAMARRAAVAGAVVLLADRRIGRARAVAREAAAGTPGAVVACTAHVSFQPDLVILAAPRDESAQALRTRAGTLAGKVLVEVTAPHERTAGRRMRDLVDVAPEARWVRACPAGDAESIYRGELDQQPVDVFVASDDETAKVLMVELVNRAKLRALDAGGLDRARLLDEMVRLGREISHQLAAPEGWGLKFLPSW
;
A
#
# COMPACT_ATOMS: atom_id res chain seq x y z
N MET A 1 -15.10 -5.42 5.67
CA MET A 1 -14.43 -5.97 4.46
C MET A 1 -13.21 -6.79 4.86
N ARG A 2 -12.72 -7.71 4.02
CA ARG A 2 -11.44 -8.42 4.21
C ARG A 2 -10.40 -7.86 3.25
N VAL A 3 -9.16 -7.71 3.70
CA VAL A 3 -8.05 -7.19 2.90
C VAL A 3 -6.83 -8.09 3.08
N GLY A 4 -6.21 -8.49 1.98
CA GLY A 4 -4.91 -9.14 2.00
C GLY A 4 -3.78 -8.13 2.11
N VAL A 5 -2.75 -8.41 2.90
CA VAL A 5 -1.51 -7.60 2.90
C VAL A 5 -0.32 -8.53 2.79
N ILE A 6 0.52 -8.30 1.78
CA ILE A 6 1.77 -9.02 1.54
C ILE A 6 2.95 -8.16 1.95
N GLY A 7 3.73 -8.64 2.93
CA GLY A 7 4.86 -7.95 3.51
C GLY A 7 4.50 -7.28 4.84
N ALA A 8 5.30 -7.54 5.87
CA ALA A 8 5.18 -6.94 7.21
C ALA A 8 6.39 -6.04 7.53
N GLY A 9 6.95 -5.37 6.52
CA GLY A 9 7.87 -4.25 6.71
C GLY A 9 7.13 -2.96 7.13
N ASP A 10 7.80 -1.82 7.18
CA ASP A 10 7.22 -0.59 7.72
C ASP A 10 5.93 -0.17 6.99
N MET A 11 5.94 -0.18 5.66
CA MET A 11 4.74 0.17 4.88
C MET A 11 3.64 -0.89 5.04
N GLY A 12 4.00 -2.18 5.16
CA GLY A 12 3.04 -3.25 5.42
C GLY A 12 2.37 -3.11 6.79
N ARG A 13 3.15 -2.75 7.82
CA ARG A 13 2.67 -2.41 9.16
C ARG A 13 1.70 -1.23 9.10
N ALA A 14 2.09 -0.15 8.42
CA ALA A 14 1.28 1.05 8.27
C ALA A 14 -0.05 0.75 7.56
N MET A 15 -0.02 0.06 6.41
CA MET A 15 -1.22 -0.30 5.66
C MET A 15 -2.13 -1.28 6.41
N ALA A 16 -1.56 -2.25 7.13
CA ALA A 16 -2.34 -3.17 7.96
C ALA A 16 -3.08 -2.42 9.08
N ARG A 17 -2.41 -1.49 9.76
CA ARG A 17 -3.05 -0.63 10.78
C ARG A 17 -4.14 0.23 10.16
N ARG A 18 -3.85 0.92 9.06
CA ARG A 18 -4.80 1.82 8.39
C ARG A 18 -6.04 1.08 7.91
N ALA A 19 -5.88 -0.12 7.32
CA ALA A 19 -7.02 -0.97 6.98
C ALA A 19 -7.81 -1.41 8.22
N ALA A 20 -7.15 -1.73 9.34
CA ALA A 20 -7.84 -2.05 10.59
C ALA A 20 -8.57 -0.83 11.19
N VAL A 21 -8.01 0.38 11.09
CA VAL A 21 -8.69 1.65 11.44
C VAL A 21 -9.96 1.84 10.61
N ALA A 22 -9.94 1.45 9.33
CA ALA A 22 -11.13 1.46 8.47
C ALA A 22 -12.20 0.40 8.85
N GLY A 23 -11.92 -0.47 9.84
CA GLY A 23 -12.78 -1.57 10.27
C GLY A 23 -12.63 -2.84 9.42
N ALA A 24 -11.53 -3.00 8.69
CA ALA A 24 -11.28 -4.20 7.90
C ALA A 24 -10.71 -5.35 8.74
N VAL A 25 -10.93 -6.58 8.28
CA VAL A 25 -10.19 -7.76 8.72
C VAL A 25 -9.02 -7.97 7.76
N VAL A 26 -7.81 -7.74 8.25
CA VAL A 26 -6.57 -7.81 7.49
C VAL A 26 -5.95 -9.19 7.64
N LEU A 27 -5.65 -9.83 6.50
CA LEU A 27 -4.89 -11.08 6.43
C LEU A 27 -3.46 -10.73 6.05
N LEU A 28 -2.59 -10.62 7.05
CA LEU A 28 -1.21 -10.18 6.90
C LEU A 28 -0.29 -11.38 6.70
N ALA A 29 0.45 -11.41 5.60
CA ALA A 29 1.48 -12.42 5.35
C ALA A 29 2.86 -11.78 5.25
N ASP A 30 3.86 -12.50 5.76
CA ASP A 30 5.28 -12.18 5.57
C ASP A 30 6.06 -13.49 5.46
N ARG A 31 7.19 -13.48 4.76
CA ARG A 31 8.08 -14.66 4.67
C ARG A 31 8.53 -15.14 6.05
N ARG A 32 8.64 -14.22 7.01
CA ARG A 32 8.93 -14.51 8.41
C ARG A 32 7.63 -14.42 9.21
N ILE A 33 6.96 -15.55 9.42
CA ILE A 33 5.68 -15.59 10.14
C ILE A 33 5.74 -14.95 11.53
N GLY A 34 6.89 -15.02 12.22
CA GLY A 34 7.11 -14.34 13.50
C GLY A 34 6.98 -12.82 13.39
N ARG A 35 7.49 -12.22 12.31
CA ARG A 35 7.34 -10.79 12.01
C ARG A 35 5.88 -10.43 11.74
N ALA A 36 5.19 -11.21 10.91
CA ALA A 36 3.76 -10.99 10.65
C ALA A 36 2.93 -11.06 11.94
N ARG A 37 3.22 -11.99 12.86
CA ARG A 37 2.54 -12.09 14.17
C ARG A 37 2.79 -10.88 15.06
N ALA A 38 4.03 -10.39 15.12
CA ALA A 38 4.37 -9.19 15.89
C ALA A 38 3.63 -7.96 15.34
N VAL A 39 3.75 -7.72 14.04
CA VAL A 39 3.08 -6.60 13.35
C VAL A 39 1.56 -6.69 13.46
N ALA A 40 0.98 -7.89 13.36
CA ALA A 40 -0.47 -8.06 13.49
C ALA A 40 -1.00 -7.60 14.87
N ARG A 41 -0.30 -7.93 15.96
CA ARG A 41 -0.67 -7.49 17.31
C ARG A 41 -0.58 -5.97 17.45
N GLU A 42 0.52 -5.40 16.98
CA GLU A 42 0.77 -3.96 17.04
C GLU A 42 -0.24 -3.17 16.21
N ALA A 43 -0.43 -3.55 14.94
CA ALA A 43 -1.28 -2.85 13.99
C ALA A 43 -2.77 -2.90 14.37
N ALA A 44 -3.22 -3.97 15.04
CA ALA A 44 -4.61 -4.12 15.48
C ALA A 44 -4.94 -3.31 16.76
N ALA A 45 -3.94 -2.92 17.54
CA ALA A 45 -4.14 -2.29 18.85
C ALA A 45 -4.95 -0.98 18.74
N GLY A 46 -6.08 -0.93 19.45
CA GLY A 46 -6.97 0.23 19.51
C GLY A 46 -7.75 0.50 18.23
N THR A 47 -7.81 -0.46 17.29
CA THR A 47 -8.56 -0.31 16.03
C THR A 47 -9.88 -1.09 16.07
N PRO A 48 -10.92 -0.68 15.31
CA PRO A 48 -12.19 -1.40 15.22
C PRO A 48 -12.11 -2.66 14.35
N GLY A 49 -11.06 -2.78 13.52
CA GLY A 49 -10.80 -3.96 12.70
C GLY A 49 -9.95 -5.01 13.40
N ALA A 50 -9.46 -5.97 12.62
CA ALA A 50 -8.57 -7.01 13.12
C ALA A 50 -7.41 -7.23 12.14
N VAL A 51 -6.25 -7.61 12.65
CA VAL A 51 -5.10 -8.02 11.82
C VAL A 51 -4.70 -9.43 12.23
N VAL A 52 -4.73 -10.35 11.28
CA VAL A 52 -4.45 -11.77 11.48
C VAL A 52 -3.23 -12.15 10.65
N ALA A 53 -2.17 -12.55 11.34
CA ALA A 53 -1.00 -13.13 10.68
C ALA A 53 -1.36 -14.48 10.06
N CYS A 54 -1.05 -14.67 8.78
CA CYS A 54 -1.42 -15.87 8.02
C CYS A 54 -0.34 -16.24 7.00
N THR A 55 -0.57 -17.33 6.27
CA THR A 55 0.31 -17.70 5.15
C THR A 55 0.04 -16.81 3.94
N ALA A 56 1.01 -16.71 3.04
CA ALA A 56 0.81 -16.01 1.78
C ALA A 56 -0.39 -16.55 1.00
N HIS A 57 -0.71 -17.85 1.05
CA HIS A 57 -1.91 -18.37 0.39
C HIS A 57 -3.21 -17.74 0.96
N VAL A 58 -3.34 -17.68 2.28
CA VAL A 58 -4.53 -17.14 2.95
C VAL A 58 -4.69 -15.64 2.69
N SER A 59 -3.60 -14.87 2.63
CA SER A 59 -3.66 -13.44 2.35
C SER A 59 -4.14 -13.09 0.94
N PHE A 60 -4.16 -14.03 -0.01
CA PHE A 60 -4.72 -13.80 -1.36
C PHE A 60 -6.20 -14.22 -1.50
N GLN A 61 -6.82 -14.76 -0.44
CA GLN A 61 -8.25 -15.08 -0.46
C GLN A 61 -9.16 -13.85 -0.67
N PRO A 62 -8.90 -12.68 -0.04
CA PRO A 62 -9.72 -11.49 -0.25
C PRO A 62 -9.62 -10.96 -1.69
N ASP A 63 -10.61 -10.19 -2.12
CA ASP A 63 -10.60 -9.62 -3.48
C ASP A 63 -9.64 -8.45 -3.64
N LEU A 64 -9.38 -7.71 -2.55
CA LEU A 64 -8.36 -6.66 -2.50
C LEU A 64 -7.12 -7.15 -1.76
N VAL A 65 -5.96 -7.10 -2.42
CA VAL A 65 -4.66 -7.48 -1.86
C VAL A 65 -3.66 -6.35 -2.05
N ILE A 66 -3.12 -5.86 -0.94
CA ILE A 66 -2.08 -4.82 -0.89
C ILE A 66 -0.71 -5.48 -0.92
N LEU A 67 0.11 -5.08 -1.89
CA LEU A 67 1.48 -5.52 -2.09
C LEU A 67 2.43 -4.49 -1.47
N ALA A 68 2.88 -4.78 -0.25
CA ALA A 68 3.80 -3.95 0.54
C ALA A 68 5.19 -4.60 0.71
N ALA A 69 5.49 -5.63 -0.08
CA ALA A 69 6.80 -6.27 -0.20
C ALA A 69 7.52 -5.75 -1.47
N PRO A 70 8.87 -5.74 -1.50
CA PRO A 70 9.63 -5.30 -2.67
C PRO A 70 9.10 -5.90 -3.97
N ARG A 71 9.10 -5.12 -5.07
CA ARG A 71 8.44 -5.50 -6.33
C ARG A 71 8.85 -6.88 -6.86
N ASP A 72 10.11 -7.28 -6.73
CA ASP A 72 10.56 -8.63 -7.12
C ASP A 72 9.94 -9.75 -6.26
N GLU A 73 9.80 -9.52 -4.95
CA GLU A 73 9.16 -10.47 -4.04
C GLU A 73 7.66 -10.57 -4.30
N SER A 74 7.02 -9.42 -4.57
CA SER A 74 5.63 -9.36 -5.00
C SER A 74 5.43 -10.09 -6.33
N ALA A 75 6.27 -9.85 -7.34
CA ALA A 75 6.23 -10.56 -8.61
C ALA A 75 6.36 -12.08 -8.42
N GLN A 76 7.28 -12.53 -7.57
CA GLN A 76 7.44 -13.96 -7.27
C GLN A 76 6.18 -14.54 -6.60
N ALA A 77 5.59 -13.81 -5.64
CA ALA A 77 4.35 -14.23 -5.00
C ALA A 77 3.20 -14.35 -6.02
N LEU A 78 3.10 -13.44 -6.98
CA LEU A 78 2.08 -13.47 -8.04
C LEU A 78 2.30 -14.64 -9.02
N ARG A 79 3.54 -14.88 -9.47
CA ARG A 79 3.85 -16.01 -10.38
C ARG A 79 3.44 -17.36 -9.82
N THR A 80 3.66 -17.58 -8.51
CA THR A 80 3.23 -18.81 -7.83
C THR A 80 1.71 -18.97 -7.72
N ARG A 81 0.93 -18.01 -8.23
CA ARG A 81 -0.53 -17.93 -8.17
C ARG A 81 -1.15 -17.65 -9.54
N ALA A 82 -0.39 -17.82 -10.62
CA ALA A 82 -0.89 -17.64 -11.98
C ALA A 82 -2.20 -18.40 -12.20
N GLY A 83 -3.19 -17.75 -12.82
CA GLY A 83 -4.52 -18.33 -13.04
C GLY A 83 -5.51 -18.21 -11.87
N THR A 84 -5.11 -17.66 -10.72
CA THR A 84 -6.02 -17.39 -9.57
C THR A 84 -6.21 -15.90 -9.30
N LEU A 85 -5.60 -15.03 -10.12
CA LEU A 85 -5.58 -13.58 -9.92
C LEU A 85 -6.66 -12.84 -10.74
N ALA A 86 -7.40 -13.57 -11.58
CA ALA A 86 -8.48 -12.99 -12.39
C ALA A 86 -9.51 -12.28 -11.51
N GLY A 87 -9.76 -11.01 -11.79
CA GLY A 87 -10.72 -10.18 -11.04
C GLY A 87 -10.24 -9.72 -9.66
N LYS A 88 -9.05 -10.13 -9.20
CA LYS A 88 -8.46 -9.59 -7.97
C LYS A 88 -8.04 -8.14 -8.17
N VAL A 89 -8.27 -7.31 -7.15
CA VAL A 89 -7.73 -5.96 -7.04
C VAL A 89 -6.37 -6.04 -6.37
N LEU A 90 -5.31 -5.81 -7.14
CA LEU A 90 -3.94 -5.79 -6.65
C LEU A 90 -3.47 -4.34 -6.48
N VAL A 91 -3.13 -3.98 -5.24
CA VAL A 91 -2.75 -2.61 -4.87
C VAL A 91 -1.25 -2.53 -4.61
N GLU A 92 -0.53 -1.78 -5.43
CA GLU A 92 0.91 -1.56 -5.30
C GLU A 92 1.17 -0.29 -4.48
N VAL A 93 1.84 -0.45 -3.33
CA VAL A 93 2.13 0.65 -2.38
C VAL A 93 3.62 0.87 -2.17
N THR A 94 4.50 0.12 -2.82
CA THR A 94 5.93 0.23 -2.53
C THR A 94 6.50 1.52 -3.10
N ALA A 95 7.21 2.23 -2.23
CA ALA A 95 7.99 3.36 -2.65
C ALA A 95 9.26 2.87 -3.38
N PRO A 96 9.66 3.49 -4.50
CA PRO A 96 10.90 3.12 -5.19
C PRO A 96 12.10 3.19 -4.24
N HIS A 97 12.98 2.20 -4.30
CA HIS A 97 14.24 2.20 -3.57
C HIS A 97 15.40 2.13 -4.56
N GLU A 98 16.55 2.75 -4.25
CA GLU A 98 17.69 2.86 -5.19
C GLU A 98 18.20 1.49 -5.64
N ARG A 99 18.21 0.50 -4.73
CA ARG A 99 18.57 -0.89 -5.05
C ARG A 99 17.54 -1.63 -5.91
N THR A 100 16.38 -1.02 -6.17
CA THR A 100 15.27 -1.54 -6.99
C THR A 100 14.92 -0.61 -8.16
N ALA A 101 15.76 0.39 -8.47
CA ALA A 101 15.51 1.48 -9.42
C ALA A 101 15.23 1.03 -10.88
N GLY A 102 15.28 -0.26 -11.18
CA GLY A 102 14.92 -0.83 -12.47
C GLY A 102 13.48 -1.34 -12.58
N ARG A 103 12.76 -1.58 -11.47
CA ARG A 103 11.44 -2.24 -11.50
C ARG A 103 10.28 -1.26 -11.47
N ARG A 104 9.43 -1.35 -12.48
CA ARG A 104 8.28 -0.47 -12.68
C ARG A 104 6.99 -1.20 -12.31
N MET A 105 5.94 -0.42 -12.04
CA MET A 105 4.57 -0.93 -11.91
C MET A 105 4.21 -1.90 -13.06
N ARG A 106 4.64 -1.57 -14.29
CA ARG A 106 4.36 -2.38 -15.48
C ARG A 106 4.91 -3.81 -15.39
N ASP A 107 6.07 -4.01 -14.76
CA ASP A 107 6.66 -5.35 -14.62
C ASP A 107 5.79 -6.27 -13.75
N LEU A 108 5.03 -5.70 -12.80
CA LEU A 108 4.05 -6.44 -12.01
C LEU A 108 2.78 -6.72 -12.81
N VAL A 109 2.32 -5.73 -13.59
CA VAL A 109 1.16 -5.89 -14.47
C VAL A 109 1.39 -7.03 -15.46
N ASP A 110 2.58 -7.11 -16.06
CA ASP A 110 2.93 -8.17 -17.01
C ASP A 110 2.91 -9.57 -16.37
N VAL A 111 3.10 -9.68 -15.05
CA VAL A 111 3.04 -10.95 -14.31
C VAL A 111 1.61 -11.40 -14.02
N ALA A 112 0.67 -10.46 -13.89
CA ALA A 112 -0.73 -10.73 -13.61
C ALA A 112 -1.65 -9.77 -14.40
N PRO A 113 -1.68 -9.88 -15.74
CA PRO A 113 -2.47 -8.99 -16.59
C PRO A 113 -3.97 -9.14 -16.41
N GLU A 114 -4.43 -10.27 -15.85
CA GLU A 114 -5.83 -10.55 -15.55
C GLU A 114 -6.35 -9.86 -14.27
N ALA A 115 -5.45 -9.27 -13.49
CA ALA A 115 -5.79 -8.55 -12.27
C ALA A 115 -6.15 -7.09 -12.55
N ARG A 116 -6.96 -6.52 -11.65
CA ARG A 116 -7.31 -5.09 -11.64
C ARG A 116 -6.28 -4.34 -10.81
N TRP A 117 -5.42 -3.59 -11.48
CA TRP A 117 -4.28 -2.96 -10.84
C TRP A 117 -4.58 -1.56 -10.31
N VAL A 118 -4.15 -1.30 -9.08
CA VAL A 118 -4.19 0.02 -8.45
C VAL A 118 -2.79 0.38 -7.98
N ARG A 119 -2.31 1.57 -8.33
CA ARG A 119 -1.17 2.21 -7.68
C ARG A 119 -1.71 3.12 -6.59
N ALA A 120 -1.49 2.78 -5.33
CA ALA A 120 -1.81 3.64 -4.19
C ALA A 120 -0.51 4.17 -3.59
N CYS A 121 -0.27 5.46 -3.77
CA CYS A 121 0.99 6.11 -3.46
C CYS A 121 0.83 7.04 -2.26
N PRO A 122 1.22 6.59 -1.05
CA PRO A 122 1.43 7.45 0.09
C PRO A 122 2.29 8.67 -0.24
N ALA A 123 1.77 9.86 0.01
CA ALA A 123 2.54 11.09 -0.05
C ALA A 123 3.32 11.30 1.26
N GLY A 124 4.07 10.29 1.70
CA GLY A 124 4.81 10.30 2.96
C GLY A 124 5.42 8.94 3.27
N ASP A 125 6.20 8.89 4.34
CA ASP A 125 6.82 7.66 4.80
C ASP A 125 5.84 6.74 5.55
N ALA A 126 6.33 5.54 5.88
CA ALA A 126 5.52 4.54 6.56
C ALA A 126 5.05 5.01 7.94
N GLU A 127 5.85 5.80 8.67
CA GLU A 127 5.50 6.29 10.00
C GLU A 127 4.36 7.32 9.93
N SER A 128 4.41 8.22 8.95
CA SER A 128 3.35 9.18 8.67
C SER A 128 2.04 8.48 8.33
N ILE A 129 2.09 7.42 7.50
CA ILE A 129 0.91 6.60 7.20
C ILE A 129 0.43 5.81 8.42
N TYR A 130 1.35 5.31 9.23
CA TYR A 130 1.02 4.59 10.46
C TYR A 130 0.27 5.49 11.46
N ARG A 131 0.68 6.76 11.60
CA ARG A 131 -0.01 7.79 12.41
C ARG A 131 -1.32 8.22 11.78
N GLY A 132 -1.33 8.42 10.47
CA GLY A 132 -2.48 8.81 9.66
C GLY A 132 -2.61 10.32 9.46
N GLU A 133 -1.83 11.11 10.21
CA GLU A 133 -1.79 12.56 10.11
C GLU A 133 -0.36 13.08 10.25
N LEU A 134 -0.14 14.25 9.66
CA LEU A 134 1.06 15.07 9.77
C LEU A 134 0.61 16.52 9.92
N ASP A 135 1.16 17.22 10.91
CA ASP A 135 0.82 18.63 11.17
C ASP A 135 -0.71 18.87 11.22
N GLN A 136 -1.42 18.03 11.99
CA GLN A 136 -2.89 18.05 12.14
C GLN A 136 -3.68 17.85 10.83
N GLN A 137 -3.03 17.44 9.75
CA GLN A 137 -3.64 17.15 8.47
C GLN A 137 -3.59 15.65 8.18
N PRO A 138 -4.66 15.03 7.66
CA PRO A 138 -4.61 13.63 7.24
C PRO A 138 -3.56 13.46 6.14
N VAL A 139 -2.82 12.35 6.14
CA VAL A 139 -1.82 12.12 5.08
C VAL A 139 -2.52 11.84 3.75
N ASP A 140 -1.99 12.42 2.67
CA ASP A 140 -2.51 12.21 1.32
C ASP A 140 -2.05 10.86 0.75
N VAL A 141 -2.95 10.18 0.05
CA VAL A 141 -2.63 8.98 -0.73
C VAL A 141 -3.18 9.16 -2.14
N PHE A 142 -2.29 9.22 -3.12
CA PHE A 142 -2.66 9.31 -4.52
C PHE A 142 -3.03 7.93 -5.06
N VAL A 143 -4.17 7.81 -5.72
CA VAL A 143 -4.69 6.54 -6.22
C VAL A 143 -4.81 6.62 -7.74
N ALA A 144 -4.12 5.73 -8.46
CA ALA A 144 -4.16 5.65 -9.91
C ALA A 144 -4.54 4.23 -10.34
N SER A 145 -5.44 4.11 -11.32
CA SER A 145 -5.91 2.83 -11.86
C SER A 145 -6.67 3.03 -13.17
N ASP A 146 -6.61 2.03 -14.05
CA ASP A 146 -7.41 1.96 -15.28
C ASP A 146 -8.75 1.21 -15.06
N ASP A 147 -8.99 0.65 -13.86
CA ASP A 147 -10.25 0.03 -13.47
C ASP A 147 -10.96 0.91 -12.43
N GLU A 148 -12.06 1.55 -12.82
CA GLU A 148 -12.77 2.50 -11.96
C GLU A 148 -13.36 1.84 -10.70
N THR A 149 -13.77 0.57 -10.77
CA THR A 149 -14.30 -0.13 -9.59
C THR A 149 -13.20 -0.39 -8.58
N ALA A 150 -12.01 -0.81 -9.03
CA ALA A 150 -10.85 -1.02 -8.20
C ALA A 150 -10.34 0.30 -7.58
N LYS A 151 -10.36 1.38 -8.35
CA LYS A 151 -10.01 2.73 -7.90
C LYS A 151 -10.94 3.19 -6.76
N VAL A 152 -12.25 3.13 -6.97
CA VAL A 152 -13.26 3.51 -5.97
C VAL A 152 -13.08 2.70 -4.69
N LEU A 153 -12.92 1.38 -4.80
CA LEU A 153 -12.71 0.50 -3.65
C LEU A 153 -11.48 0.93 -2.82
N MET A 154 -10.38 1.32 -3.47
CA MET A 154 -9.19 1.79 -2.78
C MET A 154 -9.38 3.18 -2.17
N VAL A 155 -10.01 4.12 -2.89
CA VAL A 155 -10.33 5.47 -2.40
C VAL A 155 -11.18 5.39 -1.13
N GLU A 156 -12.21 4.55 -1.12
CA GLU A 156 -13.05 4.31 0.04
C GLU A 156 -12.27 3.75 1.22
N LEU A 157 -11.40 2.76 0.99
CA LEU A 157 -10.55 2.18 2.03
C LEU A 157 -9.63 3.23 2.65
N VAL A 158 -8.97 4.06 1.83
CA VAL A 158 -8.08 5.14 2.28
C VAL A 158 -8.84 6.17 3.13
N ASN A 159 -9.99 6.64 2.65
CA ASN A 159 -10.79 7.63 3.38
C ASN A 159 -11.31 7.08 4.73
N ARG A 160 -11.78 5.83 4.75
CA ARG A 160 -12.18 5.15 5.99
C ARG A 160 -11.02 4.92 6.94
N ALA A 161 -9.80 4.79 6.42
CA ALA A 161 -8.57 4.67 7.20
C ALA A 161 -8.10 6.00 7.82
N LYS A 162 -8.90 7.06 7.71
CA LYS A 162 -8.59 8.43 8.19
C LYS A 162 -7.38 9.05 7.49
N LEU A 163 -7.16 8.65 6.24
CA LEU A 163 -6.24 9.28 5.29
C LEU A 163 -7.07 10.09 4.28
N ARG A 164 -6.42 10.86 3.42
CA ARG A 164 -7.09 11.58 2.32
C ARG A 164 -6.72 10.97 0.98
N ALA A 165 -7.68 10.28 0.35
CA ALA A 165 -7.50 9.77 -1.00
C ALA A 165 -7.57 10.91 -2.02
N LEU A 166 -6.67 10.90 -3.00
CA LEU A 166 -6.69 11.79 -4.16
C LEU A 166 -6.64 10.93 -5.42
N ASP A 167 -7.64 11.05 -6.30
CA ASP A 167 -7.59 10.39 -7.60
C ASP A 167 -6.51 11.04 -8.47
N ALA A 168 -5.53 10.25 -8.89
CA ALA A 168 -4.42 10.65 -9.74
C ALA A 168 -4.63 10.26 -11.22
N GLY A 169 -5.75 9.63 -11.56
CA GLY A 169 -6.11 9.22 -12.92
C GLY A 169 -5.71 7.78 -13.25
N GLY A 170 -5.27 7.57 -14.50
CA GLY A 170 -4.91 6.27 -15.04
C GLY A 170 -3.61 5.69 -14.48
N LEU A 171 -3.40 4.39 -14.68
CA LEU A 171 -2.22 3.68 -14.18
C LEU A 171 -0.92 4.14 -14.86
N ASP A 172 -1.01 4.82 -16.00
CA ASP A 172 0.10 5.50 -16.67
C ASP A 172 0.82 6.53 -15.78
N ARG A 173 0.13 7.06 -14.75
CA ARG A 173 0.70 7.98 -13.74
C ARG A 173 1.58 7.32 -12.69
N ALA A 174 1.64 5.99 -12.63
CA ALA A 174 2.42 5.28 -11.61
C ALA A 174 3.90 5.71 -11.56
N ARG A 175 4.51 5.99 -12.71
CA ARG A 175 5.90 6.50 -12.77
C ARG A 175 6.03 7.89 -12.15
N LEU A 176 5.09 8.79 -12.43
CA LEU A 176 5.11 10.14 -11.86
C LEU A 176 4.97 10.10 -10.34
N LEU A 177 4.09 9.25 -9.83
CA LEU A 177 3.90 9.01 -8.40
C LEU A 177 5.16 8.44 -7.73
N ASP A 178 5.85 7.53 -8.42
CA ASP A 178 7.12 6.97 -7.96
C ASP A 178 8.21 8.06 -7.84
N GLU A 179 8.35 8.93 -8.83
CA GLU A 179 9.33 10.03 -8.77
C GLU A 179 8.98 11.07 -7.69
N MET A 180 7.70 11.35 -7.46
CA MET A 180 7.26 12.23 -6.38
C MET A 180 7.70 11.70 -5.00
N VAL A 181 7.51 10.40 -4.74
CA VAL A 181 7.95 9.79 -3.47
C VAL A 181 9.47 9.77 -3.36
N ARG A 182 10.17 9.53 -4.48
CA ARG A 182 11.63 9.59 -4.52
C ARG A 182 12.14 10.98 -4.14
N LEU A 183 11.55 12.03 -4.72
CA LEU A 183 11.89 13.42 -4.38
C LEU A 183 11.64 13.71 -2.89
N GLY A 184 10.47 13.32 -2.36
CA GLY A 184 10.15 13.53 -0.94
C GLY A 184 11.16 12.88 0.00
N ARG A 185 11.63 11.67 -0.33
CA ARG A 185 12.66 10.97 0.43
C ARG A 185 14.02 11.68 0.36
N GLU A 186 14.42 12.14 -0.83
CA GLU A 186 15.68 12.88 -0.99
C GLU A 186 15.67 14.16 -0.14
N ILE A 187 14.57 14.91 -0.16
CA ILE A 187 14.39 16.10 0.69
C ILE A 187 14.47 15.72 2.17
N SER A 188 13.81 14.65 2.60
CA SER A 188 13.87 14.15 3.99
C SER A 188 15.31 13.84 4.43
N HIS A 189 16.12 13.23 3.58
CA HIS A 189 17.54 12.99 3.86
C HIS A 189 18.34 14.29 3.97
N GLN A 190 18.15 15.23 3.05
CA GLN A 190 18.84 16.53 3.08
C GLN A 190 18.50 17.36 4.32
N LEU A 191 17.26 17.27 4.81
CA LEU A 191 16.80 17.98 6.01
C LEU A 191 17.10 17.23 7.31
N ALA A 192 17.75 16.07 7.26
CA ALA A 192 17.97 15.19 8.41
C ALA A 192 16.67 14.88 9.20
N ALA A 193 15.55 14.72 8.47
CA ALA A 193 14.24 14.37 9.00
C ALA A 193 13.86 12.95 8.55
N PRO A 194 14.47 11.90 9.12
CA PRO A 194 14.40 10.55 8.58
C PRO A 194 13.02 9.90 8.70
N GLU A 195 12.17 10.39 9.60
CA GLU A 195 10.82 9.86 9.87
C GLU A 195 9.80 10.97 10.08
N GLY A 196 8.54 10.69 9.77
CA GLY A 196 7.42 11.59 10.01
C GLY A 196 7.32 12.73 9.00
N TRP A 197 7.63 12.47 7.74
CA TRP A 197 7.50 13.45 6.65
C TRP A 197 6.43 13.06 5.62
N GLY A 198 5.91 14.07 4.93
CA GLY A 198 4.96 13.90 3.84
C GLY A 198 4.90 15.09 2.91
N LEU A 199 4.33 14.87 1.73
CA LEU A 199 3.96 15.88 0.75
C LEU A 199 2.45 16.10 0.83
N LYS A 200 2.02 17.36 0.73
CA LYS A 200 0.62 17.74 0.89
C LYS A 200 0.12 18.48 -0.34
N PHE A 201 -1.01 18.05 -0.89
CA PHE A 201 -1.69 18.77 -1.96
C PHE A 201 -2.72 19.74 -1.36
N LEU A 202 -2.52 21.05 -1.48
CA LEU A 202 -3.38 22.07 -0.88
C LEU A 202 -4.15 22.82 -1.97
N PRO A 203 -5.33 22.33 -2.39
CA PRO A 203 -6.18 23.06 -3.33
C PRO A 203 -6.84 24.27 -2.65
N SER A 204 -7.19 25.29 -3.43
CA SER A 204 -7.91 26.48 -2.96
C SER A 204 -9.43 26.37 -3.05
N TRP A 205 -9.95 25.19 -3.39
CA TRP A 205 -11.37 24.91 -3.62
C TRP A 205 -11.92 23.90 -2.63
#